data_AF-A0A1H2JIZ0-F1
#
_entry.id   AF-A0A1H2JIZ0-F1
#
_cell.length_a   1.000
_cell.length_b   1.000
_cell.length_c   1.000
_cell.angle_alpha   90.00
_cell.angle_beta   90.00
_cell.angle_gamma   90.00
#
_symmetry.space_group_name_H-M   'P 1'
#
loop_
_entity.id
_entity.type
_entity.pdbx_description
1 polymer ?
#
loop_
_entity_poly.entity_id
_entity_poly.type
_entity_poly.pdbx_seq_one_letter_code
_entity_poly.pdbx_strand_id
1 'polypeptide(L)'
;MFLVRLIDVFVGILEFVFKSDKRAQGASPAVLGTAGIITLVALMLIAIGIPQLSYFTRTSPYTAELANASGLTTADPVLVAGVPAGRIESVDLAGDRVRVGFRLDDDQPLGNQTRASVRLRTVLGKRYLEIVPGGSGKVGPDNTIPLDRTTVPYSLDDISGAAVTASRDIDEEAVRAMFVTMKEIMPRTSTLDASMKGATGAMAAITGTGTQLDQLLAISKRVAEVTVQQSDSISSAMSSTQAIVQTLVVRRVLLTRLTDNLRAVLDQMATTFPKIPMGQLVTNIESVTETLKDNVSSIDRILTQLPPAMRTVTDATGNGNWTDVVSPSAVIPDGMLCVLGVMQGCR
;
A
#
# COMPACT_ATOMS: atom_id res chain seq x y z
N MET A 1 15.35 -14.60 39.97
CA MET A 1 16.26 -15.69 40.38
C MET A 1 17.00 -16.34 39.20
N PHE A 2 16.35 -16.55 38.04
CA PHE A 2 16.98 -17.16 36.85
C PHE A 2 18.08 -16.30 36.19
N LEU A 3 17.92 -14.97 36.20
CA LEU A 3 18.89 -14.03 35.60
C LEU A 3 20.24 -14.01 36.35
N VAL A 4 20.20 -14.14 37.68
CA VAL A 4 21.41 -14.18 38.53
C VAL A 4 22.19 -15.48 38.26
N ARG A 5 21.48 -16.62 38.16
CA ARG A 5 22.11 -17.88 37.78
C ARG A 5 22.70 -17.87 36.36
N LEU A 6 22.12 -17.11 35.44
CA LEU A 6 22.66 -16.98 34.09
C LEU A 6 23.97 -16.17 34.08
N ILE A 7 24.04 -15.13 34.91
CA ILE A 7 25.27 -14.34 35.10
C ILE A 7 26.34 -15.20 35.79
N ASP A 8 25.99 -15.99 36.82
CA ASP A 8 26.93 -16.89 37.49
C ASP A 8 27.45 -17.99 36.55
N VAL A 9 26.61 -18.53 35.66
CA VAL A 9 27.02 -19.49 34.64
C VAL A 9 27.90 -18.81 33.58
N PHE A 10 27.58 -17.59 33.16
CA PHE A 10 28.38 -16.84 32.21
C PHE A 10 29.75 -16.47 32.79
N VAL A 11 29.80 -16.00 34.04
CA VAL A 11 31.05 -15.70 34.78
C VAL A 11 31.83 -16.98 35.02
N GLY A 12 31.17 -18.11 35.33
CA GLY A 12 31.83 -19.40 35.49
C GLY A 12 32.43 -19.95 34.18
N ILE A 13 31.76 -19.76 33.04
CA ILE A 13 32.29 -20.11 31.72
C ILE A 13 33.44 -19.16 31.35
N LEU A 14 33.32 -17.86 31.65
CA LEU A 14 34.36 -16.87 31.41
C LEU A 14 35.61 -17.19 32.24
N GLU A 15 35.46 -17.45 33.54
CA GLU A 15 36.57 -17.87 34.40
C GLU A 15 37.16 -19.22 33.96
N PHE A 16 36.36 -20.18 33.50
CA PHE A 16 36.88 -21.46 32.99
C PHE A 16 37.69 -21.29 31.70
N VAL A 17 37.24 -20.41 30.80
CA VAL A 17 37.94 -20.09 29.54
C VAL A 17 39.22 -19.30 29.80
N PHE A 18 39.23 -18.38 30.77
CA PHE A 18 40.39 -17.52 31.07
C PHE A 18 41.33 -18.11 32.13
N LYS A 19 40.90 -19.07 32.95
CA LYS A 19 41.75 -19.83 33.88
C LYS A 19 42.47 -20.95 33.15
N SER A 20 43.21 -20.59 32.11
CA SER A 20 44.27 -21.42 31.54
C SER A 20 45.50 -21.36 32.45
N ASP A 21 45.33 -21.79 33.70
CA ASP A 21 46.44 -22.02 34.61
C ASP A 21 46.69 -23.52 34.66
N LYS A 22 47.33 -24.02 33.59
CA LYS A 22 48.22 -25.20 33.59
C LYS A 22 48.83 -25.38 32.21
N ARG A 23 50.12 -25.04 32.12
CA ARG A 23 51.16 -25.65 31.25
C ARG A 23 50.62 -26.59 30.16
N ALA A 24 50.23 -26.05 29.01
CA ALA A 24 50.08 -26.84 27.80
C ALA A 24 51.43 -26.88 27.05
N GLN A 25 52.39 -27.63 27.59
CA GLN A 25 53.49 -28.15 26.79
C GLN A 25 52.88 -29.09 25.74
N GLY A 26 52.77 -28.64 24.48
CA GLY A 26 52.44 -29.49 23.33
C GLY A 26 51.02 -29.42 22.75
N ALA A 27 50.18 -28.44 23.13
CA ALA A 27 48.88 -28.28 22.45
C ALA A 27 49.10 -27.67 21.05
N SER A 28 48.75 -28.42 20.00
CA SER A 28 48.84 -27.96 18.62
C SER A 28 47.92 -26.74 18.41
N PRO A 29 48.36 -25.70 17.65
CA PRO A 29 47.57 -24.48 17.41
C PRO A 29 46.16 -24.76 16.85
N ALA A 30 46.00 -25.88 16.14
CA ALA A 30 44.72 -26.36 15.65
C ALA A 30 43.71 -26.67 16.75
N VAL A 31 44.14 -27.25 17.89
CA VAL A 31 43.23 -27.62 18.99
C VAL A 31 42.68 -26.36 19.69
N LEU A 32 43.53 -25.36 19.94
CA LEU A 32 43.07 -24.07 20.48
C LEU A 32 42.12 -23.36 19.51
N GLY A 33 42.40 -23.37 18.21
CA GLY A 33 41.52 -22.79 17.19
C GLY A 33 40.14 -23.44 17.16
N THR A 34 40.08 -24.77 17.18
CA THR A 34 38.81 -25.50 17.21
C THR A 34 37.99 -25.25 18.48
N ALA A 35 38.64 -25.21 19.65
CA ALA A 35 37.98 -24.90 20.91
C ALA A 35 37.39 -23.47 20.93
N GLY A 36 38.10 -22.50 20.36
CA GLY A 36 37.62 -21.13 20.21
C GLY A 36 36.39 -21.04 19.31
N ILE A 37 36.41 -21.71 18.14
CA ILE A 37 35.27 -21.73 17.21
C ILE A 37 34.04 -22.37 17.86
N ILE A 38 34.20 -23.51 18.53
CA ILE A 38 33.10 -24.20 19.22
C ILE A 38 32.49 -23.28 20.29
N THR A 39 33.32 -22.58 21.06
CA THR A 39 32.86 -21.65 22.10
C THR A 39 32.07 -20.48 21.49
N LEU A 40 32.56 -19.91 20.38
CA LEU A 40 31.90 -18.80 19.70
C LEU A 40 30.54 -19.22 19.11
N VAL A 41 30.49 -20.40 18.47
CA VAL A 41 29.23 -20.99 17.96
C VAL A 41 28.26 -21.26 19.10
N ALA A 42 28.72 -21.81 20.23
CA ALA A 42 27.88 -22.05 21.39
C ALA A 42 27.31 -20.74 21.95
N LEU A 43 28.12 -19.69 22.08
CA LEU A 43 27.66 -18.36 22.52
C LEU A 43 26.64 -17.76 21.54
N MET A 44 26.86 -17.92 20.23
CA MET A 44 25.91 -17.46 19.21
C MET A 44 24.57 -18.17 19.32
N LEU A 45 24.57 -19.50 19.49
CA LEU A 45 23.34 -20.28 19.68
C LEU A 45 22.60 -19.89 20.96
N ILE A 46 23.32 -19.66 22.06
CA ILE A 46 22.74 -19.20 23.32
C ILE A 46 22.13 -17.80 23.16
N ALA A 47 22.84 -16.89 22.50
CA ALA A 47 22.38 -15.51 22.26
C ALA A 47 21.09 -15.46 21.44
N ILE A 48 20.90 -16.38 20.49
CA ILE A 48 19.68 -16.47 19.67
C ILE A 48 18.58 -17.27 20.38
N GLY A 49 18.94 -18.36 21.06
CA GLY A 49 18.00 -19.31 21.65
C GLY A 49 17.30 -18.80 22.90
N ILE A 50 18.01 -18.10 23.80
CA ILE A 50 17.43 -17.62 25.07
C ILE A 50 16.27 -16.63 24.84
N PRO A 51 16.39 -15.59 23.98
CA PRO A 51 15.29 -14.66 23.73
C PRO A 51 14.07 -15.35 23.12
N GLN A 52 14.27 -16.27 22.16
CA GLN A 52 13.18 -17.02 21.56
C GLN A 52 12.46 -17.88 22.60
N LEU A 53 13.20 -18.64 23.40
CA LEU A 53 12.62 -19.46 24.46
C LEU A 53 11.84 -18.60 25.46
N SER A 54 12.40 -17.47 25.89
CA SER A 54 11.70 -16.54 26.78
C SER A 54 10.39 -16.02 26.17
N TYR A 55 10.39 -15.67 24.88
CA TYR A 55 9.19 -15.23 24.18
C TYR A 55 8.11 -16.32 24.15
N PHE A 56 8.47 -17.56 23.80
CA PHE A 56 7.53 -18.69 23.80
C PHE A 56 6.98 -19.05 25.19
N THR A 57 7.76 -18.82 26.26
CA THR A 57 7.33 -19.12 27.65
C THR A 57 6.49 -18.03 28.32
N ARG A 58 6.50 -16.80 27.78
CA ARG A 58 5.78 -15.65 28.36
C ARG A 58 4.53 -15.27 27.59
N THR A 59 4.31 -15.92 26.45
CA THR A 59 3.23 -15.59 25.55
C THR A 59 2.43 -16.84 25.21
N SER A 60 1.12 -16.68 25.11
CA SER A 60 0.18 -17.74 24.77
C SER A 60 -0.30 -17.59 23.32
N PRO A 61 -0.39 -18.70 22.55
CA PRO A 61 -0.91 -18.67 21.19
C PRO A 61 -2.44 -18.60 21.16
N TYR A 62 -2.93 -17.77 20.25
CA TYR A 62 -4.34 -17.55 19.94
C TYR A 62 -4.54 -17.49 18.43
N THR A 63 -5.78 -17.71 18.00
CA THR A 63 -6.16 -17.64 16.60
C THR A 63 -7.38 -16.76 16.42
N ALA A 64 -7.44 -15.97 15.35
CA ALA A 64 -8.63 -15.25 14.94
C ALA A 64 -9.02 -15.62 13.51
N GLU A 65 -10.29 -15.96 13.29
CA GLU A 65 -10.84 -16.18 11.95
C GLU A 65 -11.43 -14.88 11.42
N LEU A 66 -10.92 -14.39 10.29
CA LEU A 66 -11.33 -13.14 9.64
C LEU A 66 -11.97 -13.44 8.29
N ALA A 67 -12.91 -12.61 7.85
CA ALA A 67 -13.49 -12.73 6.52
C ALA A 67 -12.48 -12.40 5.41
N ASN A 68 -11.52 -11.52 5.70
CA ASN A 68 -10.44 -11.13 4.80
C ASN A 68 -9.19 -10.79 5.61
N ALA A 69 -8.00 -11.01 5.04
CA ALA A 69 -6.74 -10.56 5.65
C ALA A 69 -6.66 -9.02 5.68
N SER A 70 -7.36 -8.33 4.78
CA SER A 70 -7.35 -6.86 4.62
C SER A 70 -5.93 -6.29 4.54
N GLY A 71 -4.94 -7.04 4.03
CA GLY A 71 -3.53 -6.62 3.97
C GLY A 71 -2.80 -6.60 5.33
N LEU A 72 -3.23 -7.43 6.29
CA LEU A 72 -2.54 -7.70 7.55
C LEU A 72 -1.30 -8.57 7.30
N THR A 73 -0.21 -8.30 8.01
CA THR A 73 1.08 -9.00 7.89
C THR A 73 1.64 -9.38 9.26
N THR A 74 2.64 -10.27 9.29
CA THR A 74 3.36 -10.65 10.52
C THR A 74 4.18 -9.52 11.14
N ALA A 75 4.36 -8.40 10.41
CA ALA A 75 4.99 -7.19 10.92
C ALA A 75 4.02 -6.28 11.69
N ASP A 76 2.71 -6.54 11.61
CA ASP A 76 1.71 -5.71 12.27
C ASP A 76 1.54 -6.12 13.75
N PRO A 77 1.40 -5.16 14.67
CA PRO A 77 1.27 -5.45 16.09
C PRO A 77 -0.14 -5.92 16.45
N VAL A 78 -0.24 -6.63 17.58
CA VAL A 78 -1.52 -6.93 18.23
C VAL A 78 -1.68 -6.00 19.44
N LEU A 79 -2.80 -5.28 19.46
CA LEU A 79 -3.15 -4.37 20.54
C LEU A 79 -4.34 -4.94 21.31
N VAL A 80 -4.22 -5.01 22.63
CA VAL A 80 -5.33 -5.35 23.51
C VAL A 80 -5.88 -4.06 24.11
N ALA A 81 -7.14 -3.73 23.82
CA ALA A 81 -7.80 -2.50 24.26
C ALA A 81 -6.95 -1.23 24.04
N GLY A 82 -6.19 -1.17 22.94
CA GLY A 82 -5.33 -0.05 22.57
C GLY A 82 -3.88 -0.13 23.06
N VAL A 83 -3.52 -1.13 23.87
CA VAL A 83 -2.16 -1.32 24.39
C VAL A 83 -1.45 -2.42 23.60
N PRO A 84 -0.22 -2.20 23.08
CA PRO A 84 0.55 -3.26 22.43
C PRO A 84 0.84 -4.40 23.42
N ALA A 85 0.35 -5.60 23.10
CA ALA A 85 0.43 -6.76 24.00
C ALA A 85 0.78 -8.07 23.27
N GLY A 86 1.15 -7.98 21.99
CA GLY A 86 1.48 -9.16 21.21
C GLY A 86 1.84 -8.88 19.75
N ARG A 87 2.01 -9.98 19.00
CA ARG A 87 2.40 -9.96 17.59
C ARG A 87 1.76 -11.08 16.80
N ILE A 88 1.58 -10.82 15.51
CA ILE A 88 1.07 -11.79 14.54
C ILE A 88 2.22 -12.72 14.12
N GLU A 89 1.96 -14.02 14.11
CA GLU A 89 2.92 -15.06 13.72
C GLU A 89 2.63 -15.62 12.34
N SER A 90 1.35 -15.78 11.99
CA SER A 90 0.94 -16.28 10.68
C SER A 90 -0.37 -15.66 10.21
N VAL A 91 -0.53 -15.62 8.89
CA VAL A 91 -1.76 -15.22 8.20
C VAL A 91 -1.97 -16.22 7.08
N ASP A 92 -2.90 -17.14 7.28
CA ASP A 92 -3.11 -18.30 6.42
C ASP A 92 -4.52 -18.27 5.81
N LEU A 93 -4.66 -18.63 4.55
CA LEU A 93 -5.98 -18.78 3.92
C LEU A 93 -6.54 -20.16 4.26
N ALA A 94 -7.72 -20.18 4.88
CA ALA A 94 -8.43 -21.39 5.30
C ALA A 94 -9.77 -21.51 4.56
N GLY A 95 -9.73 -21.80 3.26
CA GLY A 95 -10.94 -21.91 2.44
C GLY A 95 -11.57 -20.54 2.14
N ASP A 96 -12.71 -20.27 2.75
CA ASP A 96 -13.50 -19.03 2.58
C ASP A 96 -13.15 -17.91 3.58
N ARG A 97 -12.20 -18.17 4.49
CA ARG A 97 -11.80 -17.27 5.57
C ARG A 97 -10.29 -17.24 5.73
N VAL A 98 -9.80 -16.24 6.44
CA VAL A 98 -8.39 -16.09 6.79
C VAL A 98 -8.20 -16.42 8.26
N ARG A 99 -7.23 -17.28 8.55
CA ARG A 99 -6.81 -17.63 9.90
C ARG A 99 -5.56 -16.84 10.26
N VAL A 100 -5.67 -16.00 11.29
CA VAL A 100 -4.54 -15.21 11.81
C VAL A 100 -4.08 -15.83 13.12
N GLY A 101 -2.86 -16.36 13.12
CA GLY A 101 -2.18 -16.86 14.32
C GLY A 101 -1.43 -15.72 15.00
N PHE A 102 -1.66 -15.51 16.29
CA PHE A 102 -0.99 -14.47 17.06
C PHE A 102 -0.68 -14.93 18.49
N ARG A 103 0.30 -14.28 19.11
CA ARG A 103 0.60 -14.52 20.54
C ARG A 103 0.40 -13.25 21.35
N LEU A 104 -0.11 -13.44 22.55
CA LEU A 104 -0.28 -12.39 23.56
C LEU A 104 0.50 -12.74 24.80
N ASP A 105 0.92 -11.73 25.55
CA ASP A 105 1.52 -11.91 26.88
C ASP A 105 0.56 -12.65 27.83
N ASP A 106 1.10 -13.53 28.67
CA ASP A 106 0.33 -14.43 29.56
C ASP A 106 -0.44 -13.68 30.67
N ASP A 107 -0.12 -12.42 30.92
CA ASP A 107 -0.82 -11.53 31.85
C ASP A 107 -2.17 -11.04 31.30
N GLN A 108 -2.47 -11.29 30.02
CA GLN A 108 -3.68 -10.84 29.34
C GLN A 108 -4.53 -12.01 28.82
N PRO A 109 -5.23 -12.75 29.70
CA PRO A 109 -6.10 -13.84 29.27
C PRO A 109 -7.32 -13.31 28.48
N LEU A 110 -7.71 -14.06 27.44
CA LEU A 110 -8.88 -13.77 26.61
C LEU A 110 -10.10 -14.59 27.03
N GLY A 111 -11.21 -13.91 27.26
CA GLY A 111 -12.50 -14.52 27.63
C GLY A 111 -13.34 -14.97 26.43
N ASN A 112 -14.40 -15.73 26.71
CA ASN A 112 -15.34 -16.30 25.73
C ASN A 112 -16.16 -15.28 24.92
N GLN A 113 -16.13 -14.00 25.26
CA GLN A 113 -16.79 -12.91 24.52
C GLN A 113 -15.80 -11.94 23.90
N THR A 114 -14.51 -12.29 23.89
CA THR A 114 -13.46 -11.49 23.22
C THR A 114 -13.80 -11.28 21.75
N ARG A 115 -13.56 -10.06 21.27
CA ARG A 115 -13.72 -9.66 19.87
C ARG A 115 -12.38 -9.28 19.27
N ALA A 116 -12.21 -9.51 17.98
CA ALA A 116 -11.05 -9.07 17.23
C ALA A 116 -11.46 -8.15 16.08
N SER A 117 -10.74 -7.06 15.86
CA SER A 117 -10.96 -6.21 14.69
C SER A 117 -9.66 -5.77 14.05
N VAL A 118 -9.62 -5.77 12.72
CA VAL A 118 -8.48 -5.21 11.97
C VAL A 118 -8.71 -3.72 11.81
N ARG A 119 -7.73 -2.89 12.19
CA ARG A 119 -7.83 -1.43 12.10
C ARG A 119 -6.60 -0.81 11.45
N LEU A 120 -6.79 0.40 10.94
CA LEU A 120 -5.71 1.22 10.40
C LEU A 120 -4.98 1.95 11.52
N ARG A 121 -3.66 1.77 11.60
CA ARG A 121 -2.77 2.52 12.49
C ARG A 121 -2.39 3.87 11.89
N THR A 122 -2.27 3.93 10.56
CA THR A 122 -1.87 5.14 9.84
C THR A 122 -2.72 5.34 8.58
N VAL A 123 -2.80 6.59 8.13
CA VAL A 123 -3.47 6.97 6.86
C VAL A 123 -2.76 6.33 5.65
N LEU A 124 -1.46 6.02 5.80
CA LEU A 124 -0.62 5.37 4.78
C LEU A 124 -0.80 3.84 4.72
N GLY A 125 -1.81 3.28 5.39
CA GLY A 125 -2.19 1.87 5.24
C GLY A 125 -1.46 0.87 6.15
N LYS A 126 -0.78 1.32 7.20
CA LYS A 126 -0.31 0.39 8.26
C LYS A 126 -1.50 -0.08 9.08
N ARG A 127 -1.52 -1.37 9.43
CA ARG A 127 -2.64 -2.01 10.12
C ARG A 127 -2.20 -2.57 11.46
N TYR A 128 -3.18 -2.98 12.26
CA TYR A 128 -2.98 -3.72 13.50
C TYR A 128 -4.20 -4.56 13.79
N LEU A 129 -4.00 -5.63 14.56
CA LEU A 129 -5.08 -6.44 15.09
C LEU A 129 -5.46 -5.90 16.47
N GLU A 130 -6.66 -5.35 16.60
CA GLU A 130 -7.22 -4.92 17.88
C GLU A 130 -7.99 -6.08 18.51
N ILE A 131 -7.67 -6.40 19.74
CA ILE A 131 -8.36 -7.38 20.57
C ILE A 131 -9.08 -6.63 21.68
N VAL A 132 -10.38 -6.88 21.82
CA VAL A 132 -11.20 -6.35 22.91
C VAL A 132 -11.60 -7.53 23.79
N PRO A 133 -10.93 -7.74 24.94
CA PRO A 133 -11.25 -8.83 25.85
C PRO A 133 -12.67 -8.68 26.38
N GLY A 134 -13.37 -9.80 26.53
CA GLY A 134 -14.71 -9.80 27.09
C GLY A 134 -15.11 -11.19 27.59
N GLY A 135 -16.02 -11.22 28.56
CA GLY A 135 -16.52 -12.45 29.15
C GLY A 135 -15.52 -13.13 30.09
N SER A 136 -15.72 -14.42 30.35
CA SER A 136 -14.91 -15.22 31.27
C SER A 136 -14.64 -16.62 30.71
N GLY A 137 -13.63 -17.30 31.24
CA GLY A 137 -13.21 -18.62 30.76
C GLY A 137 -12.41 -18.57 29.45
N LYS A 138 -12.37 -19.68 28.71
CA LYS A 138 -11.59 -19.79 27.47
C LYS A 138 -12.27 -19.07 26.32
N VAL A 139 -11.48 -18.45 25.44
CA VAL A 139 -11.99 -17.71 24.27
C VAL A 139 -12.80 -18.56 23.28
N GLY A 140 -12.47 -19.84 23.17
CA GLY A 140 -13.09 -20.81 22.27
C GLY A 140 -12.30 -22.13 22.24
N PRO A 141 -12.72 -23.11 21.41
CA PRO A 141 -11.90 -24.27 21.11
C PRO A 141 -10.56 -23.83 20.51
N ASP A 142 -9.47 -24.47 20.92
CA ASP A 142 -8.11 -24.18 20.47
C ASP A 142 -7.69 -22.70 20.56
N ASN A 143 -8.23 -21.96 21.53
CA ASN A 143 -7.97 -20.53 21.70
C ASN A 143 -8.35 -19.68 20.47
N THR A 144 -9.39 -20.09 19.75
CA THR A 144 -9.84 -19.43 18.52
C THR A 144 -10.97 -18.42 18.77
N ILE A 145 -10.81 -17.21 18.23
CA ILE A 145 -11.86 -16.20 18.08
C ILE A 145 -12.58 -16.49 16.75
N PRO A 146 -13.86 -16.88 16.80
CA PRO A 146 -14.63 -17.25 15.62
C PRO A 146 -15.06 -16.02 14.79
N LEU A 147 -15.39 -16.27 13.52
CA LEU A 147 -15.69 -15.24 12.52
C LEU A 147 -16.80 -14.26 12.94
N ASP A 148 -17.84 -14.74 13.64
CA ASP A 148 -18.96 -13.95 14.15
C ASP A 148 -18.55 -12.86 15.17
N ARG A 149 -17.38 -13.02 15.78
CA ARG A 149 -16.79 -12.06 16.72
C ARG A 149 -15.58 -11.32 16.15
N THR A 150 -15.43 -11.35 14.83
CA THR A 150 -14.40 -10.59 14.14
C THR A 150 -14.96 -9.55 13.20
N THR A 151 -14.21 -8.48 12.99
CA THR A 151 -14.61 -7.42 12.06
C THR A 151 -13.40 -6.93 11.29
N VAL A 152 -13.52 -6.87 9.98
CA VAL A 152 -12.50 -6.33 9.09
C VAL A 152 -12.99 -5.01 8.50
N PRO A 153 -12.09 -4.05 8.25
CA PRO A 153 -12.49 -2.78 7.65
C PRO A 153 -12.89 -3.04 6.19
N TYR A 154 -13.97 -2.36 5.76
CA TYR A 154 -14.40 -2.35 4.36
C TYR A 154 -13.23 -1.97 3.45
N SER A 155 -13.00 -2.77 2.41
CA SER A 155 -12.01 -2.45 1.39
C SER A 155 -12.56 -1.41 0.40
N LEU A 156 -11.68 -0.69 -0.31
CA LEU A 156 -12.11 0.19 -1.40
C LEU A 156 -12.83 -0.59 -2.51
N ASP A 157 -12.47 -1.86 -2.69
CA ASP A 157 -13.13 -2.76 -3.64
C ASP A 157 -14.60 -2.99 -3.25
N ASP A 158 -14.88 -3.17 -1.96
CA ASP A 158 -16.25 -3.31 -1.44
C ASP A 158 -17.09 -2.04 -1.67
N ILE A 159 -16.48 -0.86 -1.52
CA ILE A 159 -17.15 0.44 -1.80
C ILE A 159 -17.49 0.56 -3.29
N SER A 160 -16.56 0.17 -4.16
CA SER A 160 -16.78 0.23 -5.62
C SER A 160 -17.87 -0.74 -6.08
N GLY A 161 -17.91 -1.95 -5.52
CA GLY A 161 -18.96 -2.94 -5.81
C GLY A 161 -20.33 -2.54 -5.28
N ALA A 162 -20.39 -1.96 -4.07
CA ALA A 162 -21.62 -1.46 -3.48
C ALA A 162 -22.19 -0.27 -4.28
N ALA A 163 -21.34 0.64 -4.75
CA ALA A 163 -21.76 1.76 -5.59
C ALA A 163 -22.31 1.28 -6.95
N VAL A 164 -21.66 0.31 -7.60
CA VAL A 164 -22.14 -0.29 -8.86
C VAL A 164 -23.48 -1.00 -8.66
N THR A 165 -23.66 -1.70 -7.54
CA THR A 165 -24.92 -2.38 -7.22
C THR A 165 -26.04 -1.37 -6.97
N ALA A 166 -25.78 -0.32 -6.19
CA ALA A 166 -26.74 0.75 -5.95
C ALA A 166 -27.13 1.51 -7.23
N SER A 167 -26.23 1.63 -8.22
CA SER A 167 -26.55 2.21 -9.52
C SER A 167 -27.39 1.29 -10.42
N ARG A 168 -27.34 -0.03 -10.23
CA ARG A 168 -28.15 -1.00 -11.01
C ARG A 168 -29.58 -1.14 -10.50
N ASP A 169 -29.82 -0.88 -9.21
CA ASP A 169 -31.15 -0.91 -8.61
C ASP A 169 -32.00 0.34 -8.92
N ILE A 170 -31.44 1.32 -9.64
CA ILE A 170 -32.23 2.42 -10.20
C ILE A 170 -32.89 1.93 -11.49
N ASP A 171 -34.15 1.51 -11.37
CA ASP A 171 -34.98 1.16 -12.52
C ASP A 171 -35.24 2.40 -13.40
N GLU A 172 -34.46 2.50 -14.48
CA GLU A 172 -34.51 3.59 -15.46
C GLU A 172 -35.90 3.75 -16.08
N GLU A 173 -36.67 2.65 -16.16
CA GLU A 173 -38.00 2.59 -16.73
C GLU A 173 -39.05 3.14 -15.75
N ALA A 174 -38.92 2.81 -14.47
CA ALA A 174 -39.74 3.39 -13.40
C ALA A 174 -39.52 4.91 -13.27
N VAL A 175 -38.26 5.38 -13.36
CA VAL A 175 -37.95 6.82 -13.29
C VAL A 175 -38.48 7.56 -14.52
N ARG A 176 -38.34 7.00 -15.73
CA ARG A 176 -38.95 7.56 -16.95
C ARG A 176 -40.46 7.61 -16.85
N ALA A 177 -41.11 6.56 -16.34
CA ALA A 177 -42.55 6.53 -16.16
C ALA A 177 -43.03 7.64 -15.23
N MET A 178 -42.36 7.85 -14.08
CA MET A 178 -42.67 8.95 -13.16
C MET A 178 -42.53 10.33 -13.82
N PHE A 179 -41.49 10.54 -14.64
CA PHE A 179 -41.29 11.80 -15.36
C PHE A 179 -42.34 12.04 -16.45
N VAL A 180 -42.78 11.00 -17.15
CA VAL A 180 -43.86 11.09 -18.15
C VAL A 180 -45.19 11.41 -17.48
N THR A 181 -45.52 10.73 -16.39
CA THR A 181 -46.75 11.00 -15.62
C THR A 181 -46.75 12.41 -15.03
N MET A 182 -45.61 12.90 -14.53
CA MET A 182 -45.46 14.27 -14.04
C MET A 182 -45.67 15.31 -15.15
N LYS A 183 -45.20 15.02 -16.36
CA LYS A 183 -45.35 15.88 -17.55
C LYS A 183 -46.79 15.95 -18.05
N GLU A 184 -47.58 14.92 -17.80
CA GLU A 184 -48.99 14.84 -18.18
C GLU A 184 -49.91 15.61 -17.21
N ILE A 185 -49.51 15.74 -15.94
CA ILE A 185 -50.34 16.33 -14.89
C ILE A 185 -50.07 17.83 -14.69
N MET A 186 -48.92 18.38 -15.12
CA MET A 186 -48.58 19.81 -14.91
C MET A 186 -48.77 20.71 -16.14
N PRO A 187 -49.30 21.94 -15.98
CA PRO A 187 -49.49 22.89 -17.08
C PRO A 187 -48.14 23.40 -17.62
N ARG A 188 -48.00 23.38 -18.96
CA ARG A 188 -46.77 23.76 -19.68
C ARG A 188 -46.43 25.24 -19.46
N THR A 189 -45.42 25.51 -18.64
CA THR A 189 -44.76 26.83 -18.57
C THR A 189 -43.39 26.76 -19.24
N SER A 190 -43.00 27.82 -19.95
CA SER A 190 -41.79 27.87 -20.80
C SER A 190 -40.47 27.75 -20.03
N THR A 191 -40.48 27.95 -18.70
CA THR A 191 -39.34 27.73 -17.82
C THR A 191 -39.11 26.25 -17.51
N LEU A 192 -40.16 25.43 -17.58
CA LEU A 192 -40.09 23.99 -17.32
C LEU A 192 -39.36 23.24 -18.44
N ASP A 193 -39.49 23.68 -19.70
CA ASP A 193 -38.80 23.06 -20.84
C ASP A 193 -37.27 23.21 -20.76
N ALA A 194 -36.77 24.34 -20.25
CA ALA A 194 -35.34 24.56 -20.05
C ALA A 194 -34.79 23.70 -18.89
N SER A 195 -35.53 23.62 -17.78
CA SER A 195 -35.18 22.76 -16.65
C SER A 195 -35.28 21.28 -16.99
N MET A 196 -36.25 20.87 -17.82
CA MET A 196 -36.37 19.49 -18.31
C MET A 196 -35.23 19.12 -19.26
N LYS A 197 -34.83 20.02 -20.18
CA LYS A 197 -33.64 19.79 -21.02
C LYS A 197 -32.37 19.65 -20.19
N GLY A 198 -32.21 20.48 -19.17
CA GLY A 198 -31.12 20.39 -18.20
C GLY A 198 -31.13 19.07 -17.41
N ALA A 199 -32.30 18.63 -16.96
CA ALA A 199 -32.47 17.35 -16.25
C ALA A 199 -32.19 16.14 -17.15
N THR A 200 -32.68 16.12 -18.39
CA THR A 200 -32.35 15.06 -19.36
C THR A 200 -30.88 15.09 -19.79
N GLY A 201 -30.25 16.25 -19.85
CA GLY A 201 -28.82 16.38 -20.13
C GLY A 201 -27.96 15.88 -18.97
N ALA A 202 -28.36 16.18 -17.72
CA ALA A 202 -27.74 15.64 -16.53
C ALA A 202 -27.95 14.11 -16.40
N MET A 203 -29.15 13.61 -16.71
CA MET A 203 -29.43 12.17 -16.76
C MET A 203 -28.58 11.49 -17.84
N ALA A 204 -28.47 12.06 -19.04
CA ALA A 204 -27.63 11.55 -20.11
C ALA A 204 -26.13 11.57 -19.76
N ALA A 205 -25.70 12.54 -18.94
CA ALA A 205 -24.36 12.55 -18.37
C ALA A 205 -24.17 11.43 -17.34
N ILE A 206 -25.15 11.21 -16.45
CA ILE A 206 -25.10 10.16 -15.42
C ILE A 206 -25.14 8.75 -16.06
N THR A 207 -26.02 8.52 -17.04
CA THR A 207 -26.10 7.24 -17.76
C THR A 207 -24.95 7.03 -18.75
N GLY A 208 -24.46 8.11 -19.37
CA GLY A 208 -23.25 8.09 -20.21
C GLY A 208 -21.98 7.75 -19.43
N THR A 209 -21.91 8.12 -18.15
CA THR A 209 -20.81 7.75 -17.26
C THR A 209 -20.78 6.24 -16.99
N GLY A 210 -21.93 5.57 -16.96
CA GLY A 210 -22.03 4.11 -16.76
C GLY A 210 -21.28 3.32 -17.85
N THR A 211 -21.43 3.70 -19.12
CA THR A 211 -20.71 3.05 -20.22
C THR A 211 -19.20 3.29 -20.19
N GLN A 212 -18.76 4.46 -19.71
CA GLN A 212 -17.35 4.80 -19.54
C GLN A 212 -16.74 4.10 -18.33
N LEU A 213 -17.51 3.92 -17.25
CA LEU A 213 -17.11 3.17 -16.08
C LEU A 213 -17.04 1.66 -16.36
N ASP A 214 -17.98 1.11 -17.13
CA ASP A 214 -17.92 -0.28 -17.62
C ASP A 214 -16.71 -0.52 -18.52
N GLN A 215 -16.36 0.44 -19.39
CA GLN A 215 -15.14 0.36 -20.19
C GLN A 215 -13.88 0.44 -19.33
N LEU A 216 -13.83 1.32 -18.33
CA LEU A 216 -12.71 1.42 -17.40
C LEU A 216 -12.57 0.17 -16.52
N LEU A 217 -13.68 -0.38 -16.04
CA LEU A 217 -13.72 -1.62 -15.26
C LEU A 217 -13.35 -2.83 -16.13
N ALA A 218 -13.75 -2.87 -17.40
CA ALA A 218 -13.35 -3.90 -18.36
C ALA A 218 -11.85 -3.83 -18.68
N ILE A 219 -11.29 -2.62 -18.79
CA ILE A 219 -9.85 -2.40 -18.98
C ILE A 219 -9.09 -2.84 -17.72
N SER A 220 -9.55 -2.46 -16.53
CA SER A 220 -8.94 -2.89 -15.26
C SER A 220 -9.03 -4.40 -15.05
N LYS A 221 -10.15 -5.05 -15.42
CA LYS A 221 -10.27 -6.51 -15.41
C LYS A 221 -9.33 -7.18 -16.40
N ARG A 222 -9.15 -6.64 -17.62
CA ARG A 222 -8.15 -7.16 -18.57
C ARG A 222 -6.73 -7.01 -18.06
N VAL A 223 -6.41 -5.90 -17.40
CA VAL A 223 -5.08 -5.69 -16.78
C VAL A 223 -4.88 -6.65 -15.61
N ALA A 224 -5.90 -6.88 -14.79
CA ALA A 224 -5.87 -7.87 -13.72
C ALA A 224 -5.77 -9.31 -14.25
N GLU A 225 -6.47 -9.67 -15.34
CA GLU A 225 -6.36 -10.96 -16.02
C GLU A 225 -4.97 -11.19 -16.61
N VAL A 226 -4.38 -10.17 -17.24
CA VAL A 226 -2.98 -10.21 -17.71
C VAL A 226 -2.01 -10.35 -16.53
N THR A 227 -2.36 -9.83 -15.35
CA THR A 227 -1.55 -9.96 -14.14
C THR A 227 -1.69 -11.35 -13.48
N VAL A 228 -2.85 -11.99 -13.61
CA VAL A 228 -3.13 -13.34 -13.07
C VAL A 228 -2.67 -14.46 -14.01
N GLN A 229 -2.57 -14.21 -15.32
CA GLN A 229 -2.02 -15.18 -16.28
C GLN A 229 -0.50 -15.13 -16.45
N GLN A 230 0.19 -14.10 -15.91
CA GLN A 230 1.64 -13.96 -16.01
C GLN A 230 2.40 -14.68 -14.88
N SER A 231 1.93 -15.84 -14.41
CA SER A 231 2.76 -16.78 -13.65
C SER A 231 3.42 -17.83 -14.52
N ASP A 232 3.04 -17.97 -15.79
CA ASP A 232 3.74 -18.83 -16.74
C ASP A 232 4.17 -18.05 -18.00
N SER A 233 5.49 -17.90 -18.14
CA SER A 233 6.25 -17.45 -19.32
C SER A 233 6.50 -15.95 -19.49
N ILE A 234 7.80 -15.62 -19.34
CA ILE A 234 8.56 -14.38 -19.56
C ILE A 234 8.56 -13.89 -21.03
N SER A 235 7.57 -14.24 -21.86
CA SER A 235 7.58 -13.92 -23.29
C SER A 235 6.65 -12.78 -23.74
N SER A 236 5.99 -12.04 -22.85
CA SER A 236 5.11 -10.90 -23.21
C SER A 236 5.70 -9.51 -22.96
N ALA A 237 6.96 -9.39 -22.54
CA ALA A 237 7.60 -8.09 -22.29
C ALA A 237 7.72 -7.18 -23.54
N MET A 238 7.44 -7.70 -24.74
CA MET A 238 7.36 -6.94 -25.99
C MET A 238 5.95 -6.41 -26.32
N SER A 239 4.86 -7.01 -25.81
CA SER A 239 3.48 -6.52 -26.11
C SER A 239 3.04 -5.34 -25.25
N SER A 240 3.69 -5.13 -24.10
CA SER A 240 3.34 -4.05 -23.15
C SER A 240 3.78 -2.66 -23.62
N THR A 241 4.74 -2.53 -24.52
CA THR A 241 5.17 -1.24 -25.09
C THR A 241 4.13 -0.69 -26.07
N GLN A 242 3.49 -1.55 -26.86
CA GLN A 242 2.44 -1.15 -27.81
C GLN A 242 1.21 -0.60 -27.08
N ALA A 243 0.83 -1.22 -25.96
CA ALA A 243 -0.33 -0.82 -25.15
C ALA A 243 -0.11 0.53 -24.43
N ILE A 244 1.10 0.77 -23.91
CA ILE A 244 1.46 2.05 -23.28
C ILE A 244 1.50 3.17 -24.34
N VAL A 245 2.09 2.92 -25.51
CA VAL A 245 2.14 3.88 -26.62
C VAL A 245 0.73 4.17 -27.15
N GLN A 246 -0.14 3.16 -27.31
CA GLN A 246 -1.54 3.39 -27.70
C GLN A 246 -2.32 4.19 -26.65
N THR A 247 -2.08 3.94 -25.36
CA THR A 247 -2.70 4.71 -24.28
C THR A 247 -2.24 6.17 -24.28
N LEU A 248 -0.96 6.44 -24.57
CA LEU A 248 -0.43 7.79 -24.74
C LEU A 248 -0.99 8.49 -26.00
N VAL A 249 -1.16 7.77 -27.11
CA VAL A 249 -1.77 8.30 -28.34
C VAL A 249 -3.25 8.64 -28.13
N VAL A 250 -4.00 7.81 -27.41
CA VAL A 250 -5.41 8.09 -27.06
C VAL A 250 -5.52 9.28 -26.09
N ARG A 251 -4.63 9.41 -25.11
CA ARG A 251 -4.56 10.59 -24.23
C ARG A 251 -4.24 11.88 -24.99
N ARG A 252 -3.39 11.82 -26.02
CA ARG A 252 -3.06 12.98 -26.87
C ARG A 252 -4.29 13.54 -27.58
N VAL A 253 -5.19 12.68 -28.07
CA VAL A 253 -6.45 13.09 -28.74
C VAL A 253 -7.44 13.71 -27.76
N LEU A 254 -7.49 13.22 -26.51
CA LEU A 254 -8.32 13.79 -25.45
C LEU A 254 -7.85 15.17 -25.01
N LEU A 255 -6.53 15.37 -24.88
CA LEU A 255 -5.94 16.66 -24.52
C LEU A 255 -6.15 17.72 -25.60
N THR A 256 -5.98 17.38 -26.88
CA THR A 256 -6.28 18.32 -27.98
C THR A 256 -7.77 18.67 -28.04
N ARG A 257 -8.67 17.69 -27.88
CA ARG A 257 -10.12 17.94 -27.86
C ARG A 257 -10.57 18.80 -26.67
N LEU A 258 -10.01 18.60 -25.48
CA LEU A 258 -10.30 19.46 -24.33
C LEU A 258 -9.84 20.90 -24.57
N THR A 259 -8.69 21.07 -25.22
CA THR A 259 -8.17 22.39 -25.56
C THR A 259 -9.03 23.10 -26.60
N ASP A 260 -9.46 22.37 -27.64
CA ASP A 260 -10.31 22.92 -28.70
C ASP A 260 -11.72 23.26 -28.20
N ASN A 261 -12.28 22.43 -27.32
CA ASN A 261 -13.56 22.71 -26.66
C ASN A 261 -13.45 23.91 -25.69
N LEU A 262 -12.34 24.04 -24.97
CA LEU A 262 -12.11 25.19 -24.09
C LEU A 262 -11.99 26.48 -24.91
N ARG A 263 -11.30 26.45 -26.06
CA ARG A 263 -11.25 27.56 -27.01
C ARG A 263 -12.63 27.95 -27.53
N ALA A 264 -13.45 26.98 -27.92
CA ALA A 264 -14.81 27.23 -28.40
C ALA A 264 -15.69 27.88 -27.31
N VAL A 265 -15.57 27.44 -26.05
CA VAL A 265 -16.30 28.03 -24.92
C VAL A 265 -15.82 29.45 -24.62
N LEU A 266 -14.51 29.70 -24.67
CA LEU A 266 -13.93 31.01 -24.44
C LEU A 266 -14.30 32.01 -25.55
N ASP A 267 -14.37 31.56 -26.81
CA ASP A 267 -14.81 32.38 -27.94
C ASP A 267 -16.32 32.71 -27.85
N GLN A 268 -17.14 31.74 -27.44
CA GLN A 268 -18.56 31.94 -27.13
C GLN A 268 -18.76 32.92 -25.96
N MET A 269 -17.90 32.88 -24.94
CA MET A 269 -17.96 33.83 -23.81
C MET A 269 -17.46 35.23 -24.19
N ALA A 270 -16.41 35.34 -25.01
CA ALA A 270 -15.87 36.62 -25.47
C ALA A 270 -16.85 37.38 -26.37
N THR A 271 -17.59 36.67 -27.22
CA THR A 271 -18.66 37.22 -28.05
C THR A 271 -19.90 37.63 -27.23
N THR A 272 -20.19 36.92 -26.15
CA THR A 272 -21.33 37.22 -25.25
C THR A 272 -21.04 38.40 -24.29
N PHE A 273 -19.78 38.65 -23.91
CA PHE A 273 -19.40 39.68 -22.93
C PHE A 273 -18.25 40.60 -23.41
N PRO A 274 -18.50 41.50 -24.38
CA PRO A 274 -17.46 42.32 -25.03
C PRO A 274 -16.80 43.41 -24.15
N LYS A 275 -17.25 43.59 -22.90
CA LYS A 275 -16.75 44.64 -21.99
C LYS A 275 -15.69 44.17 -20.99
N ILE A 276 -15.38 42.87 -20.93
CA ILE A 276 -14.37 42.33 -20.01
C ILE A 276 -13.07 42.13 -20.80
N PRO A 277 -11.93 42.71 -20.40
CA PRO A 277 -10.66 42.54 -21.11
C PRO A 277 -10.09 41.13 -20.85
N MET A 278 -10.72 40.11 -21.45
CA MET A 278 -10.31 38.70 -21.36
C MET A 278 -9.17 38.34 -22.32
N GLY A 279 -8.76 39.26 -23.20
CA GLY A 279 -7.73 39.02 -24.22
C GLY A 279 -6.42 38.51 -23.64
N GLN A 280 -5.93 39.10 -22.55
CA GLN A 280 -4.67 38.66 -21.91
C GLN A 280 -4.75 37.26 -21.28
N LEU A 281 -5.93 36.84 -20.79
CA LEU A 281 -6.10 35.53 -20.19
C LEU A 281 -6.09 34.43 -21.27
N VAL A 282 -6.71 34.71 -22.42
CA VAL A 282 -6.70 33.82 -23.59
C VAL A 282 -5.28 33.67 -24.15
N THR A 283 -4.55 34.79 -24.32
CA THR A 283 -3.15 34.75 -24.83
C THR A 283 -2.21 33.98 -23.91
N ASN A 284 -2.37 34.08 -22.59
CA ASN A 284 -1.53 33.35 -21.62
C ASN A 284 -1.82 31.84 -21.63
N ILE A 285 -3.08 31.43 -21.79
CA ILE A 285 -3.44 30.02 -21.92
C ILE A 285 -2.93 29.44 -23.25
N GLU A 286 -2.97 30.22 -24.33
CA GLU A 286 -2.41 29.82 -25.61
C GLU A 286 -0.89 29.62 -25.54
N SER A 287 -0.16 30.56 -24.92
CA SER A 287 1.30 30.47 -24.75
C SER A 287 1.73 29.25 -23.91
N VAL A 288 1.02 28.95 -22.81
CA VAL A 288 1.32 27.78 -21.98
C VAL A 288 0.99 26.48 -22.70
N THR A 289 -0.11 26.46 -23.46
CA THR A 289 -0.52 25.26 -24.20
C THR A 289 0.37 24.99 -25.42
N GLU A 290 0.85 26.04 -26.09
CA GLU A 290 1.83 25.95 -27.16
C GLU A 290 3.19 25.48 -26.65
N THR A 291 3.67 26.05 -25.53
CA THR A 291 4.90 25.60 -24.87
C THR A 291 4.83 24.12 -24.48
N LEU A 292 3.69 23.67 -23.94
CA LEU A 292 3.49 22.26 -23.60
C LEU A 292 3.46 21.39 -24.86
N LYS A 293 2.76 21.81 -25.91
CA LYS A 293 2.68 21.10 -27.21
C LYS A 293 4.04 20.94 -27.87
N ASP A 294 4.89 21.97 -27.82
CA ASP A 294 6.22 21.96 -28.41
C ASP A 294 7.17 21.02 -27.65
N ASN A 295 7.02 20.96 -26.32
CA ASN A 295 7.85 20.11 -25.45
C ASN A 295 7.36 18.67 -25.29
N VAL A 296 6.17 18.33 -25.77
CA VAL A 296 5.66 16.93 -25.78
C VAL A 296 6.62 15.98 -26.50
N SER A 297 7.28 16.43 -27.57
CA SER A 297 8.25 15.62 -28.30
C SER A 297 9.51 15.31 -27.48
N SER A 298 9.93 16.24 -26.62
CA SER A 298 11.05 16.07 -25.69
C SER A 298 10.69 15.13 -24.54
N ILE A 299 9.47 15.27 -24.01
CA ILE A 299 8.95 14.38 -22.95
C ILE A 299 8.82 12.94 -23.50
N ASP A 300 8.32 12.77 -24.72
CA ASP A 300 8.20 11.46 -25.38
C ASP A 300 9.58 10.80 -25.58
N ARG A 301 10.60 11.56 -26.01
CA ARG A 301 11.98 11.07 -26.09
C ARG A 301 12.52 10.63 -24.74
N ILE A 302 12.30 11.40 -23.68
CA ILE A 302 12.74 11.03 -22.33
C ILE A 302 12.03 9.76 -21.89
N LEU A 303 10.72 9.67 -22.04
CA LEU A 303 9.93 8.50 -21.60
C LEU A 303 10.25 7.23 -22.39
N THR A 304 10.65 7.35 -23.66
CA THR A 304 11.02 6.20 -24.50
C THR A 304 12.48 5.78 -24.33
N GLN A 305 13.39 6.71 -24.06
CA GLN A 305 14.83 6.43 -23.94
C GLN A 305 15.29 6.15 -22.50
N LEU A 306 14.57 6.67 -21.49
CA LEU A 306 14.92 6.48 -20.08
C LEU A 306 14.81 5.02 -19.63
N PRO A 307 13.77 4.23 -19.96
CA PRO A 307 13.66 2.86 -19.46
C PRO A 307 14.79 1.94 -19.94
N PRO A 308 15.20 1.92 -21.24
CA PRO A 308 16.37 1.16 -21.68
C PRO A 308 17.66 1.61 -21.01
N ALA A 309 17.87 2.93 -20.86
CA ALA A 309 19.06 3.47 -20.21
C ALA A 309 19.15 3.04 -18.73
N MET A 310 18.04 3.11 -18.00
CA MET A 310 17.97 2.65 -16.61
C MET A 310 18.25 1.15 -16.50
N ARG A 311 17.73 0.32 -17.42
CA ARG A 311 18.02 -1.11 -17.46
C ARG A 311 19.51 -1.40 -17.64
N THR A 312 20.19 -0.69 -18.54
CA THR A 312 21.65 -0.90 -18.72
C THR A 312 22.45 -0.55 -17.46
N VAL A 313 22.01 0.44 -16.69
CA VAL A 313 22.66 0.80 -15.42
C VAL A 313 22.38 -0.25 -14.35
N THR A 314 21.15 -0.74 -14.25
CA THR A 314 20.77 -1.74 -13.24
C THR A 314 21.30 -3.14 -13.54
N ASP A 315 21.40 -3.51 -14.82
CA ASP A 315 22.00 -4.78 -15.24
C ASP A 315 23.52 -4.80 -14.95
N ALA A 316 24.19 -3.66 -15.09
CA ALA A 316 25.61 -3.53 -14.75
C ALA A 316 25.89 -3.62 -13.25
N THR A 317 24.95 -3.24 -12.39
CA THR A 317 25.08 -3.32 -10.93
C THR A 317 24.59 -4.65 -10.35
N GLY A 318 23.89 -5.48 -11.14
CA GLY A 318 23.43 -6.81 -10.71
C GLY A 318 22.28 -6.80 -9.70
N ASN A 319 21.68 -5.64 -9.43
CA ASN A 319 20.72 -5.44 -8.33
C ASN A 319 19.24 -5.48 -8.76
N GLY A 320 18.93 -5.96 -9.97
CA GLY A 320 17.55 -6.08 -10.44
C GLY A 320 16.93 -4.73 -10.83
N ASN A 321 15.67 -4.45 -10.48
CA ASN A 321 14.97 -3.21 -10.90
C ASN A 321 15.26 -1.98 -10.01
N TRP A 322 16.30 -2.04 -9.19
CA TRP A 322 16.69 -0.96 -8.30
C TRP A 322 18.22 -0.86 -8.31
N THR A 323 18.74 0.34 -8.06
CA THR A 323 20.19 0.57 -7.97
C THR A 323 20.51 0.90 -6.52
N ASP A 324 21.45 0.15 -5.92
CA ASP A 324 22.00 0.54 -4.62
C ASP A 324 22.94 1.71 -4.87
N VAL A 325 22.51 2.90 -4.44
CA VAL A 325 23.43 4.00 -4.27
C VAL A 325 23.97 3.90 -2.86
N VAL A 326 25.06 3.16 -2.68
CA VAL A 326 25.90 3.32 -1.50
C VAL A 326 26.66 4.63 -1.68
N SER A 327 25.97 5.76 -1.48
CA SER A 327 26.69 6.99 -1.17
C SER A 327 27.15 6.82 0.28
N PRO A 328 28.47 6.75 0.58
CA PRO A 328 28.89 7.14 1.92
C PRO A 328 28.28 8.53 2.10
N SER A 329 27.44 8.69 3.12
CA SER A 329 26.73 9.93 3.46
C SER A 329 27.53 11.12 2.95
N ALA A 330 27.05 11.68 1.85
CA ALA A 330 27.67 12.65 0.95
C ALA A 330 29.11 13.10 1.29
N VAL A 331 30.04 12.93 0.34
CA VAL A 331 31.27 13.73 0.26
C VAL A 331 30.86 15.18 0.01
N ILE A 332 30.27 15.85 1.00
CA ILE A 332 30.07 17.29 1.01
C ILE A 332 31.45 17.84 1.36
N PRO A 333 32.12 18.55 0.45
CA PRO A 333 33.41 19.15 0.78
C PRO A 333 33.24 20.01 2.02
N ASP A 334 34.14 19.91 3.00
CA ASP A 334 34.02 20.59 4.29
C ASP A 334 33.77 22.11 4.14
N GLY A 335 34.32 22.72 3.08
CA GLY A 335 34.08 24.12 2.74
C GLY A 335 32.60 24.45 2.47
N MET A 336 31.82 23.51 1.93
CA MET A 336 30.40 23.70 1.65
C MET A 336 29.55 23.63 2.92
N LEU A 337 29.96 22.83 3.91
CA LEU A 337 29.33 22.79 5.25
C LEU A 337 29.60 24.06 6.06
N CYS A 338 30.77 24.67 5.86
CA CYS A 338 31.11 25.98 6.44
C CYS A 338 30.28 27.12 5.81
N VAL A 339 30.10 27.12 4.49
CA VAL A 339 29.27 28.12 3.79
C VAL A 339 27.80 28.02 4.21
N LEU A 340 27.29 26.80 4.43
CA LEU A 340 25.92 26.57 4.89
C LEU A 340 25.72 26.81 6.40
N GLY A 341 26.77 27.18 7.15
CA GLY A 341 26.68 27.53 8.56
C GLY A 341 26.36 26.35 9.50
N VAL A 342 26.55 25.11 9.02
CA VAL A 342 26.20 23.89 9.75
C VAL A 342 27.31 23.48 10.74
N MET A 343 28.55 23.91 10.50
CA MET A 343 29.69 23.69 11.41
C MET A 343 30.26 25.00 11.95
N GLN A 344 30.64 25.02 13.23
CA GLN A 344 31.39 26.12 13.86
C GLN A 344 32.87 25.75 13.99
N GLY A 345 33.77 26.72 13.76
CA GLY A 345 35.22 26.53 13.88
C GLY A 345 36.00 26.45 12.55
N CYS A 346 35.35 26.76 11.42
CA CYS A 346 36.02 26.85 10.12
C CYS A 346 37.08 27.98 10.14
N ARG A 347 38.32 27.66 9.78
CA ARG A 347 39.46 28.58 9.77
C ARG A 347 40.02 28.73 8.37
#